data_AF-A0A831LH80-F1
#
_entry.id   AF-A0A831LH80-F1
#
_cell.length_a   1.000
_cell.length_b   1.000
_cell.length_c   1.000
_cell.angle_alpha   90.00
_cell.angle_beta   90.00
_cell.angle_gamma   90.00
#
_symmetry.space_group_name_H-M   'P 1'
#
loop_
_entity.id
_entity.type
_entity.pdbx_description
1 polymer ?
#
loop_
_entity_poly.entity_id
_entity_poly.type
_entity_poly.pdbx_seq_one_letter_code
_entity_poly.pdbx_strand_id
1 'polypeptide(L)'
;MNLSPTQIFLVYLPYGAVFFAIGVAITSRHRAFANLKIAGLFWLLAVFAFIHALHEWVEMFRHLQLAGSAQWLIPIRHASLLLALISFLFLFLFSMSLIASLIKKSTPWLRGFFIIILIIFTGHLLQLYPWKDPILLRTVEYNMRLLLALPATLLTATGFFLYARQLMGQGLRGAFNFVGAGLAFVAYGICAGAIPSGTVLIVPIEVWRATSAFIILHFLMYALDTFMDQREEMITERLQLAANSEKLSAIGRLAAGIAHEINNPLANASLQMEMLRQHHQVKDLPEKITGRLTTIEKSIDKSSHIARELLIFAGGKTPETEPVQVSLSAIIKSAWEMAAYRSSNHQFINHITSIPAIEGNHIKLEELFLNLFLNALDAMPEGGTLEISGHGEADEALNQLKQESFDLILLDLVMPGTDGMTAIPLIRRQAPRTRIIVMTAYASVQNAVQALQQGADDYIVKPFKIDGLMLTVRLNLQKARFCEETEAADLDKIFNGLANGLRRQTLQLLSRQGQMRFMDLVRALEIEDHTKVNFHLKALREAGFIDQTPDKLYELTTNGRRAATCLSYICKSLDI
;
A
#
# COMPACT_ATOMS: atom_id res chain seq x y z
N MET A 1 -5.11 -13.61 -54.25
CA MET A 1 -6.47 -14.15 -54.08
C MET A 1 -7.48 -13.13 -54.55
N ASN A 2 -8.49 -13.55 -55.30
CA ASN A 2 -9.67 -12.73 -55.62
C ASN A 2 -10.65 -12.82 -54.44
N LEU A 3 -10.28 -12.30 -53.27
CA LEU A 3 -11.29 -11.95 -52.28
C LEU A 3 -12.17 -10.88 -52.91
N SER A 4 -13.49 -10.99 -52.75
CA SER A 4 -14.39 -9.92 -53.19
C SER A 4 -14.03 -8.61 -52.46
N PRO A 5 -14.24 -7.43 -53.07
CA PRO A 5 -14.00 -6.15 -52.41
C PRO A 5 -14.66 -6.05 -51.02
N THR A 6 -15.85 -6.64 -50.88
CA THR A 6 -16.56 -6.73 -49.59
C THR A 6 -15.84 -7.62 -48.57
N GLN A 7 -15.29 -8.77 -48.97
CA GLN A 7 -14.48 -9.62 -48.09
C GLN A 7 -13.17 -8.94 -47.66
N ILE A 8 -12.50 -8.23 -48.57
CA ILE A 8 -11.29 -7.46 -48.25
C ILE A 8 -11.61 -6.40 -47.20
N PHE A 9 -12.70 -5.65 -47.42
CA PHE A 9 -13.17 -4.65 -46.47
C PHE A 9 -13.50 -5.25 -45.10
N LEU A 10 -14.25 -6.36 -45.05
CA LEU A 10 -14.64 -7.04 -43.82
C LEU A 10 -13.47 -7.60 -43.01
N VAL A 11 -12.33 -7.89 -43.65
CA VAL A 11 -11.13 -8.41 -42.97
C VAL A 11 -10.22 -7.29 -42.49
N TYR A 12 -9.89 -6.34 -43.35
CA TYR A 12 -8.90 -5.31 -43.03
C TYR A 12 -9.46 -4.15 -42.19
N LEU A 13 -10.74 -3.80 -42.34
CA LEU A 13 -11.33 -2.72 -41.56
C LEU A 13 -11.31 -3.04 -40.05
N PRO A 14 -11.83 -4.19 -39.58
CA PRO A 14 -11.77 -4.53 -38.15
C PRO A 14 -10.34 -4.71 -37.67
N TYR A 15 -9.46 -5.23 -38.53
CA TYR A 15 -8.07 -5.45 -38.18
C TYR A 15 -7.35 -4.14 -37.83
N GLY A 16 -7.42 -3.13 -38.70
CA GLY A 16 -6.89 -1.81 -38.40
C GLY A 16 -7.61 -1.14 -37.21
N ALA A 17 -8.93 -1.33 -37.10
CA ALA A 17 -9.72 -0.76 -35.99
C ALA A 17 -9.31 -1.31 -34.62
N VAL A 18 -8.91 -2.58 -34.51
CA VAL A 18 -8.40 -3.17 -33.24
C VAL A 18 -7.11 -2.49 -32.81
N PHE A 19 -6.16 -2.26 -33.71
CA PHE A 19 -4.93 -1.55 -33.38
C PHE A 19 -5.19 -0.06 -33.05
N PHE A 20 -6.12 0.57 -33.76
CA PHE A 20 -6.56 1.92 -33.42
C PHE A 20 -7.15 1.97 -32.01
N ALA A 21 -8.00 0.99 -31.65
CA ALA A 21 -8.56 0.86 -30.31
C ALA A 21 -7.49 0.62 -29.24
N ILE A 22 -6.44 -0.18 -29.51
CA ILE A 22 -5.27 -0.32 -28.62
C ILE A 22 -4.61 1.06 -28.39
N GLY A 23 -4.37 1.82 -29.46
CA GLY A 23 -3.78 3.16 -29.38
C GLY A 23 -4.61 4.13 -28.54
N VAL A 24 -5.93 4.15 -28.75
CA VAL A 24 -6.88 4.98 -27.97
C VAL A 24 -6.96 4.53 -26.51
N ALA A 25 -7.03 3.23 -26.26
CA ALA A 25 -7.09 2.68 -24.90
C ALA A 25 -5.85 3.08 -24.09
N ILE A 26 -4.67 3.05 -24.70
CA ILE A 26 -3.43 3.47 -24.04
C ILE A 26 -3.40 4.99 -23.82
N THR A 27 -3.70 5.80 -24.84
CA THR A 27 -3.56 7.27 -24.75
C THR A 27 -4.62 7.93 -23.88
N SER A 28 -5.86 7.46 -23.91
CA SER A 28 -6.94 7.93 -23.02
C SER A 28 -6.58 7.75 -21.54
N ARG A 29 -5.71 6.78 -21.25
CA ARG A 29 -5.25 6.46 -19.90
C ARG A 29 -3.89 7.06 -19.57
N HIS A 30 -3.31 7.95 -20.40
CA HIS A 30 -1.93 8.46 -20.25
C HIS A 30 -1.64 9.15 -18.90
N ARG A 31 -2.60 9.90 -18.34
CA ARG A 31 -2.46 10.50 -16.99
C ARG A 31 -2.53 9.46 -15.87
N ALA A 32 -2.93 8.23 -16.20
CA ALA A 32 -2.99 7.01 -15.42
C ALA A 32 -1.69 6.61 -14.70
N PHE A 33 -0.59 6.91 -15.40
CA PHE A 33 0.59 6.07 -15.48
C PHE A 33 1.85 6.68 -14.84
N ALA A 34 1.76 7.82 -14.18
CA ALA A 34 2.93 8.60 -13.76
C ALA A 34 3.84 7.91 -12.71
N ASN A 35 3.34 6.93 -11.94
CA ASN A 35 4.06 6.35 -10.79
C ASN A 35 4.46 4.86 -10.93
N LEU A 36 4.18 4.23 -12.07
CA LEU A 36 4.62 2.86 -12.35
C LEU A 36 5.81 2.89 -13.31
N LYS A 37 6.93 2.22 -12.98
CA LYS A 37 8.21 2.26 -13.72
C LYS A 37 8.11 1.99 -15.24
N ILE A 38 7.05 1.30 -15.67
CA ILE A 38 6.84 0.86 -17.06
C ILE A 38 5.76 1.69 -17.75
N ALA A 39 4.93 2.37 -16.98
CA ALA A 39 3.74 3.01 -17.50
C ALA A 39 4.08 4.24 -18.38
N GLY A 40 5.25 4.85 -18.14
CA GLY A 40 5.89 5.83 -19.03
C GLY A 40 6.43 5.27 -20.36
N LEU A 41 6.33 3.96 -20.63
CA LEU A 41 6.75 3.34 -21.90
C LEU A 41 5.59 3.03 -22.84
N PHE A 42 4.35 2.98 -22.35
CA PHE A 42 3.19 2.57 -23.15
C PHE A 42 2.89 3.56 -24.29
N TRP A 43 3.34 4.81 -24.24
CA TRP A 43 3.22 5.72 -25.37
C TRP A 43 3.92 5.19 -26.63
N LEU A 44 5.04 4.47 -26.51
CA LEU A 44 5.71 3.83 -27.65
C LEU A 44 4.81 2.76 -28.27
N LEU A 45 4.13 1.97 -27.44
CA LEU A 45 3.18 0.96 -27.88
C LEU A 45 1.93 1.59 -28.52
N ALA A 46 1.47 2.74 -28.01
CA ALA A 46 0.36 3.49 -28.61
C ALA A 46 0.70 4.04 -29.98
N VAL A 47 1.90 4.64 -30.14
CA VAL A 47 2.39 5.14 -31.43
C VAL A 47 2.52 3.99 -32.43
N PHE A 48 3.06 2.84 -32.01
CA PHE A 48 3.02 1.63 -32.83
C PHE A 48 1.60 1.30 -33.28
N ALA A 49 0.64 1.24 -32.35
CA ALA A 49 -0.72 0.82 -32.64
C ALA A 49 -1.43 1.76 -33.63
N PHE A 50 -1.27 3.09 -33.49
CA PHE A 50 -1.83 4.05 -34.44
C PHE A 50 -1.21 3.95 -35.84
N ILE A 51 0.12 3.87 -35.93
CA ILE A 51 0.81 3.78 -37.22
C ILE A 51 0.49 2.43 -37.90
N HIS A 52 0.38 1.36 -37.12
CA HIS A 52 0.04 0.04 -37.63
C HIS A 52 -1.42 -0.03 -38.10
N ALA A 53 -2.36 0.60 -37.38
CA ALA A 53 -3.73 0.74 -37.85
C ALA A 53 -3.82 1.46 -39.20
N LEU A 54 -3.05 2.55 -39.36
CA LEU A 54 -2.97 3.28 -40.63
C LEU A 54 -2.36 2.42 -41.75
N HIS A 55 -1.30 1.65 -41.45
CA HIS A 55 -0.73 0.69 -42.40
C HIS A 55 -1.78 -0.30 -42.93
N GLU A 56 -2.57 -0.90 -42.05
CA GLU A 56 -3.58 -1.90 -42.44
C GLU A 56 -4.71 -1.29 -43.29
N TRP A 57 -5.13 -0.05 -43.00
CA TRP A 57 -6.10 0.65 -43.84
C TRP A 57 -5.53 1.07 -45.21
N VAL A 58 -4.25 1.43 -45.27
CA VAL A 58 -3.58 1.68 -46.55
C VAL A 58 -3.47 0.39 -47.37
N GLU A 59 -3.20 -0.75 -46.73
CA GLU A 59 -3.21 -2.06 -47.40
C GLU A 59 -4.60 -2.47 -47.89
N MET A 60 -5.65 -2.20 -47.11
CA MET A 60 -7.03 -2.38 -47.53
C MET A 60 -7.31 -1.60 -48.83
N PHE A 61 -6.93 -0.32 -48.88
CA PHE A 61 -7.12 0.52 -50.06
C PHE A 61 -6.37 -0.03 -51.28
N ARG A 62 -5.14 -0.53 -51.09
CA ARG A 62 -4.36 -1.18 -52.16
C ARG A 62 -5.07 -2.43 -52.71
N HIS A 63 -5.69 -3.22 -51.84
CA HIS A 63 -6.38 -4.45 -52.23
C HIS A 63 -7.77 -4.24 -52.85
N LEU A 64 -8.46 -3.16 -52.50
CA LEU A 64 -9.80 -2.84 -53.03
C LEU A 64 -9.83 -2.47 -54.52
N GLN A 65 -8.67 -2.18 -55.14
CA GLN A 65 -8.54 -1.87 -56.57
C GLN A 65 -9.64 -0.94 -57.12
N LEU A 66 -9.95 0.15 -56.40
CA LEU A 66 -10.91 1.15 -56.85
C LEU A 66 -10.55 1.60 -58.28
N ALA A 67 -11.48 1.39 -59.21
CA ALA A 67 -11.26 1.48 -60.65
C ALA A 67 -10.61 2.82 -61.04
N GLY A 68 -9.42 2.77 -61.69
CA GLY A 68 -8.93 3.90 -62.48
C GLY A 68 -7.49 4.40 -62.30
N SER A 69 -6.59 3.79 -61.52
CA SER A 69 -5.23 4.35 -61.44
C SER A 69 -4.07 3.39 -61.13
N ALA A 70 -3.56 2.72 -62.17
CA ALA A 70 -2.26 2.05 -62.13
C ALA A 70 -1.10 2.96 -61.65
N GLN A 71 -1.24 4.28 -61.82
CA GLN A 71 -0.25 5.27 -61.39
C GLN A 71 -0.15 5.42 -59.85
N TRP A 72 -1.24 5.27 -59.10
CA TRP A 72 -1.23 5.48 -57.63
C TRP A 72 -0.86 4.23 -56.83
N LEU A 73 -0.93 3.04 -57.44
CA LEU A 73 -0.63 1.75 -56.79
C LEU A 73 0.81 1.64 -56.27
N ILE A 74 1.80 2.17 -57.00
CA ILE A 74 3.22 2.10 -56.62
C ILE A 74 3.52 3.06 -55.44
N PRO A 75 3.16 4.35 -55.49
CA PRO A 75 3.30 5.26 -54.35
C PRO A 75 2.62 4.77 -53.07
N ILE A 76 1.40 4.25 -53.18
CA ILE A 76 0.64 3.70 -52.04
C ILE A 76 1.37 2.50 -51.42
N ARG A 77 1.96 1.64 -52.26
CA ARG A 77 2.75 0.50 -51.78
C ARG A 77 4.02 0.93 -51.05
N HIS A 78 4.71 1.97 -51.52
CA HIS A 78 5.85 2.52 -50.79
C HIS A 78 5.44 3.15 -49.45
N ALA A 79 4.32 3.89 -49.43
CA ALA A 79 3.78 4.46 -48.20
C ALA A 79 3.40 3.36 -47.20
N SER A 80 2.77 2.28 -47.66
CA SER A 80 2.44 1.12 -46.85
C SER A 80 3.68 0.47 -46.21
N LEU A 81 4.73 0.21 -47.01
CA LEU A 81 5.99 -0.36 -46.51
C LEU A 81 6.68 0.56 -45.50
N LEU A 82 6.66 1.88 -45.73
CA LEU A 82 7.22 2.85 -44.81
C LEU A 82 6.47 2.88 -43.47
N LEU A 83 5.14 2.89 -43.51
CA LEU A 83 4.29 2.83 -42.31
C LEU A 83 4.53 1.54 -41.52
N ALA A 84 4.63 0.40 -42.20
CA ALA A 84 4.93 -0.88 -41.56
C ALA A 84 6.31 -0.85 -40.88
N LEU A 85 7.34 -0.37 -41.57
CA LEU A 85 8.69 -0.21 -41.03
C LEU A 85 8.70 0.65 -39.76
N ILE A 86 8.07 1.83 -39.83
CA ILE A 86 7.99 2.75 -38.68
C ILE A 86 7.23 2.10 -37.54
N SER A 87 6.11 1.40 -37.82
CA SER A 87 5.35 0.72 -36.78
C SER A 87 6.20 -0.33 -36.04
N PHE A 88 6.89 -1.21 -36.76
CA PHE A 88 7.73 -2.25 -36.12
C PHE A 88 8.95 -1.67 -35.39
N LEU A 89 9.48 -0.54 -35.85
CA LEU A 89 10.52 0.20 -35.12
C LEU A 89 10.01 0.66 -33.74
N PHE A 90 8.81 1.24 -33.67
CA PHE A 90 8.21 1.65 -32.39
C PHE A 90 7.90 0.45 -31.47
N LEU A 91 7.40 -0.65 -32.02
CA LEU A 91 7.17 -1.87 -31.24
C LEU A 91 8.48 -2.42 -30.67
N PHE A 92 9.55 -2.41 -31.46
CA PHE A 92 10.87 -2.85 -31.02
C PHE A 92 11.45 -1.94 -29.92
N LEU A 93 11.35 -0.61 -30.09
CA LEU A 93 11.77 0.36 -29.09
C LEU A 93 11.01 0.18 -27.77
N PHE A 94 9.70 -0.09 -27.85
CA PHE A 94 8.89 -0.44 -26.69
C PHE A 94 9.42 -1.70 -26.00
N SER A 95 9.60 -2.81 -26.73
CA SER A 95 10.09 -4.08 -26.20
C SER A 95 11.44 -3.92 -25.49
N MET A 96 12.37 -3.18 -26.11
CA MET A 96 13.69 -2.93 -25.57
C MET A 96 13.65 -2.09 -24.29
N SER A 97 12.84 -1.04 -24.29
CA SER A 97 12.70 -0.17 -23.13
C SER A 97 12.03 -0.92 -21.96
N LEU A 98 11.06 -1.78 -22.27
CA LEU A 98 10.38 -2.63 -21.31
C LEU A 98 11.37 -3.59 -20.63
N ILE A 99 12.15 -4.35 -21.41
CA ILE A 99 13.14 -5.29 -20.87
C ILE A 99 14.24 -4.56 -20.08
N ALA A 100 14.72 -3.42 -20.59
CA ALA A 100 15.74 -2.62 -19.91
C ALA A 100 15.26 -2.04 -18.56
N SER A 101 13.97 -1.72 -18.43
CA SER A 101 13.37 -1.27 -17.15
C SER A 101 13.29 -2.40 -16.11
N LEU A 102 13.26 -3.66 -16.57
CA LEU A 102 13.10 -4.85 -15.72
C LEU A 102 14.44 -5.50 -15.31
N ILE A 103 15.45 -5.44 -16.18
CA ILE A 103 16.75 -6.11 -15.96
C ILE A 103 17.82 -5.06 -15.64
N LYS A 104 18.39 -5.10 -14.42
CA LYS A 104 19.44 -4.17 -13.94
C LYS A 104 20.71 -4.13 -14.78
N LYS A 105 20.99 -5.16 -15.58
CA LYS A 105 22.20 -5.26 -16.41
C LYS A 105 21.91 -4.61 -17.77
N SER A 106 22.57 -3.49 -18.06
CA SER A 106 22.52 -2.84 -19.37
C SER A 106 22.75 -3.89 -20.46
N THR A 107 21.82 -4.01 -21.41
CA THR A 107 21.92 -4.91 -22.57
C THR A 107 22.28 -4.12 -23.84
N PRO A 108 23.50 -3.56 -23.95
CA PRO A 108 23.93 -2.81 -25.13
C PRO A 108 23.99 -3.70 -26.37
N TRP A 109 24.20 -5.02 -26.20
CA TRP A 109 24.22 -5.98 -27.30
C TRP A 109 22.89 -6.05 -28.06
N LEU A 110 21.74 -5.96 -27.37
CA LEU A 110 20.43 -5.94 -28.03
C LEU A 110 20.20 -4.65 -28.86
N ARG A 111 20.74 -3.51 -28.41
CA ARG A 111 20.73 -2.25 -29.19
C ARG A 111 21.63 -2.35 -30.42
N GLY A 112 22.83 -2.93 -30.27
CA GLY A 112 23.76 -3.17 -31.37
C GLY A 112 23.18 -4.13 -32.42
N PHE A 113 22.56 -5.23 -31.98
CA PHE A 113 21.88 -6.19 -32.85
C PHE A 113 20.78 -5.52 -33.69
N PHE A 114 20.00 -4.61 -33.10
CA PHE A 114 18.97 -3.88 -33.83
C PHE A 114 19.53 -2.93 -34.88
N ILE A 115 20.59 -2.18 -34.54
CA ILE A 115 21.27 -1.30 -35.50
C ILE A 115 21.81 -2.13 -36.67
N ILE A 116 22.37 -3.31 -36.40
CA ILE A 116 22.83 -4.24 -37.44
C ILE A 116 21.67 -4.71 -38.32
N ILE A 117 20.53 -5.13 -37.74
CA ILE A 117 19.34 -5.51 -38.52
C ILE A 117 18.83 -4.33 -39.36
N LEU A 118 18.78 -3.12 -38.81
CA LEU A 118 18.33 -1.93 -39.52
C LEU A 118 19.28 -1.58 -40.68
N ILE A 119 20.59 -1.71 -40.47
CA ILE A 119 21.62 -1.52 -41.52
C ILE A 119 21.49 -2.60 -42.60
N ILE A 120 21.34 -3.88 -42.23
CA ILE A 120 21.12 -4.98 -43.18
C ILE A 120 19.85 -4.74 -44.00
N PHE A 121 18.75 -4.36 -43.34
CA PHE A 121 17.48 -4.08 -44.00
C PHE A 121 17.59 -2.87 -44.93
N THR A 122 18.21 -1.78 -44.47
CA THR A 122 18.43 -0.57 -45.28
C THR A 122 19.35 -0.87 -46.48
N GLY A 123 20.39 -1.66 -46.27
CA GLY A 123 21.28 -2.15 -47.33
C GLY A 123 20.54 -3.00 -48.36
N HIS A 124 19.66 -3.90 -47.91
CA HIS A 124 18.82 -4.73 -48.77
C HIS A 124 17.76 -3.89 -49.53
N LEU A 125 17.24 -2.83 -48.90
CA LEU A 125 16.31 -1.87 -49.51
C LEU A 125 17.00 -1.02 -50.60
N LEU A 126 18.27 -0.66 -50.39
CA LEU A 126 19.09 0.12 -51.34
C LEU A 126 19.66 -0.73 -52.49
N GLN A 127 20.05 -1.99 -52.24
CA GLN A 127 20.61 -2.90 -53.25
C GLN A 127 19.59 -3.38 -54.29
N LEU A 128 18.30 -3.35 -53.97
CA LEU A 128 17.21 -3.85 -54.82
C LEU A 128 16.68 -2.81 -55.82
N TYR A 129 17.56 -2.02 -56.42
CA TYR A 129 17.19 -1.11 -57.51
C TYR A 129 16.99 -1.93 -58.80
N PRO A 130 15.77 -2.02 -59.37
CA PRO A 130 14.78 -0.95 -59.47
C PRO A 130 13.44 -1.18 -58.73
N TRP A 131 12.96 -0.11 -58.09
CA TRP A 131 11.80 -0.05 -57.18
C TRP A 131 10.41 -0.24 -57.83
N LYS A 132 10.38 -0.62 -59.11
CA LYS A 132 9.15 -0.82 -59.89
C LYS A 132 8.74 -2.30 -60.00
N ASP A 133 9.61 -3.24 -59.62
CA ASP A 133 9.31 -4.66 -59.72
C ASP A 133 8.37 -5.12 -58.58
N PRO A 134 7.13 -5.59 -58.90
CA PRO A 134 6.17 -6.04 -57.91
C PRO A 134 6.61 -7.25 -57.08
N ILE A 135 7.47 -8.11 -57.65
CA ILE A 135 7.98 -9.34 -57.01
C ILE A 135 8.97 -8.95 -55.92
N LEU A 136 9.90 -8.07 -56.27
CA LEU A 136 10.94 -7.56 -55.38
C LEU A 136 10.36 -6.84 -54.16
N LEU A 137 9.32 -6.02 -54.36
CA LEU A 137 8.59 -5.37 -53.26
C LEU A 137 7.88 -6.37 -52.33
N ARG A 138 7.50 -7.55 -52.82
CA ARG A 138 6.89 -8.61 -51.99
C ARG A 138 7.96 -9.28 -51.12
N THR A 139 9.14 -9.50 -51.68
CA THR A 139 10.30 -10.01 -50.94
C THR A 139 10.73 -9.05 -49.83
N VAL A 140 10.75 -7.74 -50.10
CA VAL A 140 11.05 -6.72 -49.09
C VAL A 140 10.02 -6.74 -47.95
N GLU A 141 8.72 -6.81 -48.26
CA GLU A 141 7.67 -6.90 -47.25
C GLU A 141 7.83 -8.15 -46.37
N TYR A 142 8.10 -9.31 -46.98
CA TYR A 142 8.31 -10.56 -46.25
C TYR A 142 9.54 -10.49 -45.34
N ASN A 143 10.68 -10.01 -45.86
CA ASN A 143 11.90 -9.86 -45.08
C ASN A 143 11.73 -8.86 -43.93
N MET A 144 11.01 -7.76 -44.15
CA MET A 144 10.67 -6.79 -43.10
C MET A 144 9.87 -7.46 -41.96
N ARG A 145 8.84 -8.25 -42.29
CA ARG A 145 8.04 -8.97 -41.30
C ARG A 145 8.86 -10.00 -40.53
N LEU A 146 9.71 -10.77 -41.22
CA LEU A 146 10.54 -11.80 -40.60
C LEU A 146 11.66 -11.21 -39.72
N LEU A 147 12.32 -10.14 -40.17
CA LEU A 147 13.49 -9.57 -39.50
C LEU A 147 13.12 -8.53 -38.42
N LEU A 148 11.98 -7.85 -38.54
CA LEU A 148 11.58 -6.79 -37.60
C LEU A 148 10.35 -7.19 -36.78
N ALA A 149 9.26 -7.61 -37.41
CA ALA A 149 8.01 -7.86 -36.69
C ALA A 149 8.09 -9.07 -35.75
N LEU A 150 8.61 -10.20 -36.24
CA LEU A 150 8.72 -11.42 -35.43
C LEU A 150 9.64 -11.22 -34.21
N PRO A 151 10.88 -10.68 -34.33
CA PRO A 151 11.69 -10.42 -33.15
C PRO A 151 11.08 -9.39 -32.20
N ALA A 152 10.49 -8.30 -32.71
CA ALA A 152 9.89 -7.26 -31.89
C ALA A 152 8.76 -7.81 -31.00
N THR A 153 7.87 -8.62 -31.57
CA THR A 153 6.73 -9.24 -30.86
C THR A 153 7.16 -10.29 -29.84
N LEU A 154 8.17 -11.12 -30.15
CA LEU A 154 8.75 -12.07 -29.20
C LEU A 154 9.45 -11.37 -28.03
N LEU A 155 10.15 -10.26 -28.29
CA LEU A 155 10.72 -9.43 -27.24
C LEU A 155 9.63 -8.74 -26.39
N THR A 156 8.54 -8.28 -27.01
CA THR A 156 7.38 -7.73 -26.27
C THR A 156 6.80 -8.78 -25.32
N ALA A 157 6.58 -9.99 -25.83
CA ALA A 157 6.07 -11.11 -25.03
C ALA A 157 6.99 -11.44 -23.86
N THR A 158 8.31 -11.50 -24.11
CA THR A 158 9.31 -11.73 -23.06
C THR A 158 9.27 -10.64 -22.00
N GLY A 159 9.17 -9.37 -22.40
CA GLY A 159 9.03 -8.24 -21.49
C GLY A 159 7.79 -8.36 -20.61
N PHE A 160 6.64 -8.74 -21.18
CA PHE A 160 5.42 -8.95 -20.40
C PHE A 160 5.49 -10.16 -19.47
N PHE A 161 6.14 -11.25 -19.86
CA PHE A 161 6.33 -12.40 -18.96
C PHE A 161 7.25 -12.08 -17.77
N LEU A 162 8.36 -11.38 -18.03
CA LEU A 162 9.26 -10.92 -16.97
C LEU A 162 8.52 -9.98 -16.00
N TYR A 163 7.71 -9.08 -16.54
CA TYR A 163 6.94 -8.17 -15.71
C TYR A 163 5.83 -8.87 -14.92
N ALA A 164 5.11 -9.80 -15.52
CA ALA A 164 4.13 -10.63 -14.83
C ALA A 164 4.78 -11.41 -13.67
N ARG A 165 5.96 -11.98 -13.88
CA ARG A 165 6.72 -12.69 -12.83
C ARG A 165 7.09 -11.75 -11.68
N GLN A 166 7.49 -10.52 -11.98
CA GLN A 166 7.78 -9.51 -10.96
C GLN A 166 6.53 -9.13 -10.16
N LEU A 167 5.38 -8.95 -10.84
CA LEU A 167 4.10 -8.68 -10.19
C LEU A 167 3.63 -9.85 -9.30
N MET A 168 3.77 -11.09 -9.77
CA MET A 168 3.44 -12.29 -8.97
C MET A 168 4.32 -12.38 -7.71
N GLY A 169 5.61 -12.07 -7.82
CA GLY A 169 6.52 -12.03 -6.68
C GLY A 169 6.19 -10.94 -5.65
N GLN A 170 5.42 -9.93 -6.05
CA GLN A 170 4.95 -8.84 -5.18
C GLN A 170 3.50 -9.04 -4.70
N GLY A 171 2.85 -10.17 -5.04
CA GLY A 171 1.46 -10.44 -4.67
C GLY A 171 0.43 -9.52 -5.33
N LEU A 172 0.83 -8.78 -6.37
CA LEU A 172 -0.03 -7.80 -7.05
C LEU A 172 -1.03 -8.50 -7.98
N ARG A 173 -2.31 -8.11 -7.90
CA ARG A 173 -3.35 -8.53 -8.86
C ARG A 173 -2.99 -8.02 -10.27
N GLY A 174 -3.44 -8.74 -11.30
CA GLY A 174 -3.26 -8.34 -12.72
C GLY A 174 -2.08 -9.00 -13.45
N ALA A 175 -1.22 -9.75 -12.76
CA ALA A 175 -0.11 -10.45 -13.40
C ALA A 175 -0.55 -11.43 -14.51
N PHE A 176 -1.67 -12.13 -14.30
CA PHE A 176 -2.24 -13.03 -15.31
C PHE A 176 -2.64 -12.32 -16.60
N ASN A 177 -3.07 -11.06 -16.53
CA ASN A 177 -3.43 -10.29 -17.72
C ASN A 177 -2.19 -9.98 -18.56
N PHE A 178 -1.04 -9.73 -17.93
CA PHE A 178 0.25 -9.59 -18.63
C PHE A 178 0.75 -10.89 -19.25
N VAL A 179 0.53 -12.03 -18.60
CA VAL A 179 0.81 -13.36 -19.21
C VAL A 179 -0.06 -13.57 -20.45
N GLY A 180 -1.36 -13.28 -20.35
CA GLY A 180 -2.29 -13.37 -21.48
C GLY A 180 -1.89 -12.47 -22.65
N ALA A 181 -1.53 -11.21 -22.36
CA ALA A 181 -1.02 -10.28 -23.38
C ALA A 181 0.28 -10.80 -24.02
N GLY A 182 1.22 -11.32 -23.23
CA GLY A 182 2.47 -11.92 -23.72
C GLY A 182 2.23 -13.09 -24.67
N LEU A 183 1.36 -14.04 -24.31
CA LEU A 183 0.98 -15.17 -25.17
C LEU A 183 0.32 -14.69 -26.47
N ALA A 184 -0.56 -13.68 -26.39
CA ALA A 184 -1.20 -13.10 -27.56
C ALA A 184 -0.20 -12.42 -28.51
N PHE A 185 0.84 -11.76 -27.98
CA PHE A 185 1.94 -11.21 -28.77
C PHE A 185 2.78 -12.29 -29.46
N VAL A 186 2.98 -13.47 -28.83
CA VAL A 186 3.64 -14.61 -29.50
C VAL A 186 2.79 -15.11 -30.67
N ALA A 187 1.49 -15.32 -30.45
CA ALA A 187 0.58 -15.76 -31.50
C ALA A 187 0.52 -14.74 -32.66
N TYR A 188 0.46 -13.45 -32.33
CA TYR A 188 0.50 -12.37 -33.31
C TYR A 188 1.84 -12.36 -34.07
N GLY A 189 2.97 -12.51 -33.40
CA GLY A 189 4.30 -12.58 -34.01
C GLY A 189 4.43 -13.70 -35.04
N ILE A 190 3.93 -14.90 -34.73
CA ILE A 190 3.89 -16.03 -35.65
C ILE A 190 3.01 -15.71 -36.87
N CYS A 191 1.79 -15.20 -36.64
CA CYS A 191 0.84 -14.91 -37.71
C CYS A 191 1.25 -13.72 -38.59
N ALA A 192 1.82 -12.67 -38.01
CA ALA A 192 2.17 -11.42 -38.68
C ALA A 192 3.59 -11.42 -39.26
N GLY A 193 4.51 -12.18 -38.64
CA GLY A 193 5.93 -12.22 -38.96
C GLY A 193 6.36 -13.41 -39.81
N ALA A 194 6.02 -14.63 -39.39
CA ALA A 194 6.52 -15.86 -40.04
C ALA A 194 5.69 -16.28 -41.27
N ILE A 195 4.40 -15.94 -41.29
CA ILE A 195 3.47 -16.38 -42.34
C ILE A 195 3.26 -15.23 -43.35
N PRO A 196 3.56 -15.43 -44.65
CA PRO A 196 3.34 -14.43 -45.70
C PRO A 196 1.87 -14.03 -45.84
N SER A 197 1.62 -12.75 -46.15
CA SER A 197 0.28 -12.23 -46.46
C SER A 197 -0.32 -12.94 -47.69
N GLY A 198 -1.62 -13.22 -47.66
CA GLY A 198 -2.32 -13.99 -48.69
C GLY A 198 -2.19 -15.52 -48.58
N THR A 199 -1.53 -16.04 -47.54
CA THR A 199 -1.58 -17.47 -47.20
C THR A 199 -2.94 -17.80 -46.60
N VAL A 200 -3.58 -18.86 -47.09
CA VAL A 200 -4.82 -19.39 -46.51
C VAL A 200 -4.53 -20.75 -45.90
N LEU A 201 -4.74 -20.82 -44.59
CA LEU A 201 -4.73 -22.08 -43.84
C LEU A 201 -6.16 -22.66 -43.88
N ILE A 202 -7.00 -22.22 -42.94
CA ILE A 202 -8.46 -22.47 -42.89
C ILE A 202 -9.22 -21.21 -43.29
N VAL A 203 -8.70 -20.06 -42.90
CA VAL A 203 -9.23 -18.70 -43.11
C VAL A 203 -8.02 -17.84 -43.52
N PRO A 204 -8.18 -16.73 -44.26
CA PRO A 204 -7.09 -15.81 -44.56
C PRO A 204 -6.25 -15.47 -43.33
N ILE A 205 -4.92 -15.46 -43.46
CA ILE A 205 -4.00 -15.19 -42.35
C ILE A 205 -4.29 -13.85 -41.67
N GLU A 206 -4.83 -12.89 -42.43
CA GLU A 206 -5.27 -11.59 -41.96
C GLU A 206 -6.34 -11.69 -40.86
N VAL A 207 -7.22 -12.70 -40.92
CA VAL A 207 -8.22 -12.97 -39.86
C VAL A 207 -7.56 -13.49 -38.59
N TRP A 208 -6.53 -14.35 -38.70
CA TRP A 208 -5.75 -14.82 -37.55
C TRP A 208 -4.94 -13.69 -36.90
N ARG A 209 -4.40 -12.79 -37.71
CA ARG A 209 -3.73 -11.56 -37.23
C ARG A 209 -4.71 -10.64 -36.50
N ALA A 210 -5.91 -10.44 -37.06
CA ALA A 210 -6.96 -9.65 -36.41
C ALA A 210 -7.43 -10.27 -35.09
N THR A 211 -7.60 -11.59 -35.06
CA THR A 211 -8.01 -12.33 -33.85
C THR A 211 -6.95 -12.22 -32.76
N SER A 212 -5.67 -12.40 -33.10
CA SER A 212 -4.59 -12.24 -32.11
C SER A 212 -4.45 -10.80 -31.63
N ALA A 213 -4.63 -9.81 -32.51
CA ALA A 213 -4.69 -8.40 -32.10
C ALA A 213 -5.86 -8.10 -31.14
N PHE A 214 -7.02 -8.72 -31.35
CA PHE A 214 -8.18 -8.56 -30.45
C PHE A 214 -7.91 -9.15 -29.06
N ILE A 215 -7.25 -10.31 -29.00
CA ILE A 215 -6.83 -10.93 -27.74
C ILE A 215 -5.79 -10.05 -27.04
N ILE A 216 -4.84 -9.46 -27.78
CA ILE A 216 -3.90 -8.45 -27.25
C ILE A 216 -4.68 -7.30 -26.61
N LEU A 217 -5.64 -6.71 -27.34
CA LEU A 217 -6.46 -5.61 -26.83
C LEU A 217 -7.20 -5.97 -25.53
N HIS A 218 -7.85 -7.14 -25.49
CA HIS A 218 -8.57 -7.61 -24.30
C HIS A 218 -7.66 -7.68 -23.07
N PHE A 219 -6.57 -8.43 -23.14
CA PHE A 219 -5.67 -8.60 -22.00
C PHE A 219 -4.95 -7.31 -21.62
N LEU A 220 -4.60 -6.48 -22.61
CA LEU A 220 -3.98 -5.19 -22.36
C LEU A 220 -4.94 -4.26 -21.61
N MET A 221 -6.22 -4.19 -22.00
CA MET A 221 -7.20 -3.36 -21.28
C MET A 221 -7.35 -3.78 -19.82
N TYR A 222 -7.55 -5.08 -19.55
CA TYR A 222 -7.66 -5.58 -18.18
C TYR A 222 -6.38 -5.40 -17.36
N ALA A 223 -5.20 -5.53 -18.00
CA ALA A 223 -3.93 -5.24 -17.35
C ALA A 223 -3.81 -3.77 -16.98
N LEU A 224 -4.26 -2.86 -17.85
CA LEU A 224 -4.25 -1.42 -17.60
C LEU A 224 -5.28 -0.99 -16.54
N ASP A 225 -6.47 -1.60 -16.49
CA ASP A 225 -7.49 -1.34 -15.46
C ASP A 225 -6.99 -1.66 -14.06
N THR A 226 -6.27 -2.79 -13.90
CA THR A 226 -5.76 -3.19 -12.58
C THR A 226 -4.81 -2.16 -11.96
N PHE A 227 -4.07 -1.42 -12.79
CA PHE A 227 -3.21 -0.34 -12.32
C PHE A 227 -3.96 0.91 -11.87
N MET A 228 -5.14 1.15 -12.43
CA MET A 228 -5.96 2.31 -12.09
C MET A 228 -6.44 2.20 -10.64
N ASP A 229 -7.02 1.03 -10.32
CA ASP A 229 -7.55 0.73 -8.99
C ASP A 229 -6.46 0.89 -7.91
N GLN A 230 -5.26 0.34 -8.15
CA GLN A 230 -4.14 0.44 -7.21
C GLN A 230 -3.68 1.88 -6.97
N ARG A 231 -3.73 2.73 -8.00
CA ARG A 231 -3.31 4.12 -7.85
C ARG A 231 -4.34 4.92 -7.07
N GLU A 232 -5.61 4.70 -7.33
CA GLU A 232 -6.70 5.37 -6.62
C GLU A 232 -6.65 5.07 -5.13
N GLU A 233 -6.38 3.81 -4.76
CA GLU A 233 -6.16 3.40 -3.37
C GLU A 233 -4.96 4.13 -2.75
N MET A 234 -3.80 4.15 -3.43
CA MET A 234 -2.60 4.84 -2.95
C MET A 234 -2.78 6.37 -2.79
N ILE A 235 -3.49 7.01 -3.73
CA ILE A 235 -3.78 8.46 -3.64
C ILE A 235 -4.67 8.74 -2.43
N THR A 236 -5.70 7.92 -2.23
CA THR A 236 -6.64 8.07 -1.12
C THR A 236 -5.94 7.92 0.23
N GLU A 237 -5.07 6.93 0.36
CA GLU A 237 -4.25 6.73 1.56
C GLU A 237 -3.34 7.95 1.85
N ARG A 238 -2.66 8.47 0.81
CA ARG A 238 -1.80 9.66 0.95
C ARG A 238 -2.58 10.92 1.33
N LEU A 239 -3.77 11.12 0.75
CA LEU A 239 -4.64 12.23 1.10
C LEU A 239 -5.11 12.12 2.54
N GLN A 240 -5.46 10.92 3.01
CA GLN A 240 -5.85 10.69 4.39
C GLN A 240 -4.71 11.01 5.37
N LEU A 241 -3.48 10.58 5.05
CA LEU A 241 -2.29 10.90 5.84
C LEU A 241 -2.01 12.40 5.89
N ALA A 242 -2.14 13.10 4.76
CA ALA A 242 -1.96 14.54 4.68
C ALA A 242 -3.02 15.30 5.51
N ALA A 243 -4.29 14.92 5.37
CA ALA A 243 -5.39 15.50 6.13
C ALA A 243 -5.23 15.27 7.64
N ASN A 244 -4.82 14.07 8.05
CA ASN A 244 -4.52 13.78 9.46
C ASN A 244 -3.36 14.63 10.00
N SER A 245 -2.31 14.83 9.20
CA SER A 245 -1.16 15.67 9.57
C SER A 245 -1.54 17.15 9.71
N GLU A 246 -2.34 17.67 8.77
CA GLU A 246 -2.83 19.05 8.80
C GLU A 246 -3.76 19.30 10.00
N LYS A 247 -4.67 18.36 10.27
CA LYS A 247 -5.55 18.37 11.45
C LYS A 247 -4.73 18.39 12.74
N LEU A 248 -3.71 17.53 12.86
CA LEU A 248 -2.83 17.49 14.02
C LEU A 248 -2.07 18.81 14.20
N SER A 249 -1.60 19.42 13.11
CA SER A 249 -0.91 20.71 13.15
C SER A 249 -1.82 21.87 13.59
N ALA A 250 -3.07 21.88 13.13
CA ALA A 250 -4.07 22.86 13.57
C ALA A 250 -4.41 22.72 15.06
N ILE A 251 -4.60 21.47 15.52
CA ILE A 251 -4.76 21.15 16.95
C ILE A 251 -3.53 21.60 17.73
N GLY A 252 -2.32 21.41 17.18
CA GLY A 252 -1.04 21.92 17.68
C GLY A 252 -1.01 23.39 18.04
N ARG A 253 -1.39 24.23 17.08
CA ARG A 253 -1.40 25.69 17.26
C ARG A 253 -2.42 26.13 18.30
N LEU A 254 -3.59 25.50 18.33
CA LEU A 254 -4.64 25.80 19.31
C LEU A 254 -4.26 25.37 20.72
N ALA A 255 -3.74 24.15 20.89
CA ALA A 255 -3.31 23.64 22.18
C ALA A 255 -2.14 24.45 22.76
N ALA A 256 -1.21 24.92 21.92
CA ALA A 256 -0.12 25.81 22.36
C ALA A 256 -0.65 27.12 22.97
N GLY A 257 -1.65 27.74 22.34
CA GLY A 257 -2.30 28.94 22.87
C GLY A 257 -3.07 28.67 24.16
N ILE A 258 -3.92 27.63 24.16
CA ILE A 258 -4.75 27.26 25.32
C ILE A 258 -3.89 26.89 26.53
N ALA A 259 -2.81 26.11 26.36
CA ALA A 259 -1.98 25.73 27.50
C ALA A 259 -1.21 26.92 28.08
N HIS A 260 -0.81 27.90 27.26
CA HIS A 260 -0.20 29.12 27.77
C HIS A 260 -1.21 29.92 28.63
N GLU A 261 -2.46 30.02 28.17
CA GLU A 261 -3.54 30.69 28.91
C GLU A 261 -3.98 29.94 30.18
N ILE A 262 -3.88 28.60 30.21
CA ILE A 262 -4.19 27.77 31.39
C ILE A 262 -3.03 27.76 32.40
N ASN A 263 -1.78 27.70 31.93
CA ASN A 263 -0.61 27.64 32.83
C ASN A 263 -0.41 28.94 33.61
N ASN A 264 -0.75 30.10 33.03
CA ASN A 264 -0.60 31.39 33.71
C ASN A 264 -1.40 31.51 35.02
N PRO A 265 -2.73 31.26 35.06
CA PRO A 265 -3.49 31.29 36.31
C PRO A 265 -3.12 30.13 37.25
N LEU A 266 -2.77 28.95 36.73
CA LEU A 266 -2.35 27.82 37.56
C LEU A 266 -1.02 28.08 38.27
N ALA A 267 -0.04 28.67 37.59
CA ALA A 267 1.24 29.06 38.20
C ALA A 267 1.04 30.07 39.32
N ASN A 268 0.13 31.04 39.13
CA ASN A 268 -0.24 32.01 40.16
C ASN A 268 -0.93 31.32 41.36
N ALA A 269 -1.91 30.45 41.09
CA ALA A 269 -2.61 29.70 42.14
C ALA A 269 -1.66 28.79 42.94
N SER A 270 -0.70 28.15 42.26
CA SER A 270 0.34 27.34 42.89
C SER A 270 1.26 28.19 43.78
N LEU A 271 1.69 29.36 43.30
CA LEU A 271 2.53 30.28 44.07
C LEU A 271 1.81 30.80 45.33
N GLN A 272 0.54 31.19 45.21
CA GLN A 272 -0.25 31.63 46.37
C GLN A 272 -0.44 30.51 47.40
N MET A 273 -0.63 29.27 46.94
CA MET A 273 -0.69 28.12 47.84
C MET A 273 0.62 27.89 48.59
N GLU A 274 1.75 27.98 47.89
CA GLU A 274 3.07 27.86 48.51
C GLU A 274 3.31 28.97 49.54
N MET A 275 2.95 30.23 49.22
CA MET A 275 3.05 31.36 50.14
C MET A 275 2.16 31.20 51.38
N LEU A 276 0.93 30.72 51.22
CA LEU A 276 0.03 30.42 52.33
C LEU A 276 0.63 29.34 53.25
N ARG A 277 1.21 28.29 52.67
CA ARG A 277 1.79 27.18 53.42
C ARG A 277 3.05 27.57 54.21
N GLN A 278 3.81 28.55 53.71
CA GLN A 278 4.97 29.11 54.41
C GLN A 278 4.59 30.11 55.52
N HIS A 279 3.34 30.56 55.57
CA HIS A 279 2.87 31.49 56.60
C HIS A 279 2.70 30.78 57.95
N HIS A 280 3.29 31.35 59.01
CA HIS A 280 3.35 30.74 60.34
C HIS A 280 1.99 30.35 60.94
N GLN A 281 0.92 31.10 60.66
CA GLN A 281 -0.43 30.82 61.16
C GLN A 281 -1.10 29.61 60.49
N VAL A 282 -0.58 29.15 59.34
CA VAL A 282 -1.15 28.03 58.57
C VAL A 282 -0.62 26.69 59.08
N LYS A 283 0.52 26.67 59.79
CA LYS A 283 1.07 25.46 60.43
C LYS A 283 0.23 24.96 61.61
N ASP A 284 -0.52 25.85 62.27
CA ASP A 284 -1.37 25.53 63.43
C ASP A 284 -2.86 25.37 63.07
N LEU A 285 -3.19 25.29 61.77
CA LEU A 285 -4.58 25.08 61.33
C LEU A 285 -5.06 23.65 61.65
N PRO A 286 -6.36 23.47 61.98
CA PRO A 286 -6.96 22.16 62.16
C PRO A 286 -6.72 21.25 60.95
N GLU A 287 -6.41 19.96 61.18
CA GLU A 287 -6.11 18.97 60.13
C GLU A 287 -7.11 18.98 58.96
N LYS A 288 -8.38 19.27 59.25
CA LYS A 288 -9.47 19.35 58.26
C LYS A 288 -9.28 20.48 57.22
N ILE A 289 -8.67 21.60 57.60
CA ILE A 289 -8.37 22.73 56.70
C ILE A 289 -7.08 22.45 55.92
N THR A 290 -6.06 21.91 56.59
CA THR A 290 -4.80 21.48 55.98
C THR A 290 -5.03 20.40 54.91
N GLY A 291 -5.97 19.47 55.14
CA GLY A 291 -6.43 18.49 54.17
C GLY A 291 -7.14 19.09 52.95
N ARG A 292 -7.84 20.22 53.12
CA ARG A 292 -8.48 20.93 51.99
C ARG A 292 -7.46 21.69 51.14
N LEU A 293 -6.48 22.34 51.78
CA LEU A 293 -5.39 23.04 51.09
C LEU A 293 -4.57 22.08 50.22
N THR A 294 -4.20 20.92 50.77
CA THR A 294 -3.52 19.85 50.01
C THR A 294 -4.38 19.28 48.88
N THR A 295 -5.70 19.24 49.03
CA THR A 295 -6.60 18.83 47.93
C THR A 295 -6.63 19.85 46.79
N ILE A 296 -6.62 21.15 47.11
CA ILE A 296 -6.57 22.23 46.11
C ILE A 296 -5.23 22.21 45.37
N GLU A 297 -4.12 22.05 46.08
CA GLU A 297 -2.77 21.91 45.52
C GLU A 297 -2.69 20.72 44.53
N LYS A 298 -3.17 19.54 44.95
CA LYS A 298 -3.29 18.38 44.06
C LYS A 298 -4.14 18.66 42.81
N SER A 299 -5.18 19.48 42.92
CA SER A 299 -6.04 19.85 41.78
C SER A 299 -5.36 20.82 40.82
N ILE A 300 -4.53 21.75 41.32
CA ILE A 300 -3.71 22.66 40.52
C ILE A 300 -2.65 21.87 39.75
N ASP A 301 -1.94 20.97 40.44
CA ASP A 301 -0.94 20.08 39.82
C ASP A 301 -1.54 19.22 38.72
N LYS A 302 -2.70 18.61 38.97
CA LYS A 302 -3.40 17.78 37.99
C LYS A 302 -3.82 18.59 36.77
N SER A 303 -4.26 19.84 36.96
CA SER A 303 -4.66 20.73 35.85
C SER A 303 -3.45 21.18 35.02
N SER A 304 -2.32 21.47 35.68
CA SER A 304 -1.06 21.83 35.02
C SER A 304 -0.52 20.66 34.20
N HIS A 305 -0.62 19.44 34.73
CA HIS A 305 -0.28 18.22 34.02
C HIS A 305 -1.13 18.02 32.76
N ILE A 306 -2.46 18.19 32.85
CA ILE A 306 -3.37 18.06 31.70
C ILE A 306 -3.05 19.09 30.62
N ALA A 307 -2.74 20.34 31.00
CA ALA A 307 -2.35 21.38 30.05
C ALA A 307 -1.02 21.04 29.33
N ARG A 308 -0.06 20.46 30.06
CA ARG A 308 1.21 19.96 29.49
C ARG A 308 0.98 18.80 28.52
N GLU A 309 0.18 17.81 28.90
CA GLU A 309 -0.16 16.66 28.04
C GLU A 309 -0.86 17.09 26.75
N LEU A 310 -1.80 18.03 26.82
CA LEU A 310 -2.46 18.61 25.64
C LEU A 310 -1.45 19.28 24.70
N LEU A 311 -0.48 20.00 25.25
CA LEU A 311 0.55 20.67 24.46
C LEU A 311 1.54 19.69 23.83
N ILE A 312 1.86 18.59 24.52
CA ILE A 312 2.70 17.49 24.03
C ILE A 312 1.96 16.73 22.91
N PHE A 313 0.71 16.35 23.14
CA PHE A 313 -0.16 15.65 22.16
C PHE A 313 -0.30 16.43 20.85
N ALA A 314 -0.33 17.75 20.94
CA ALA A 314 -0.50 18.63 19.80
C ALA A 314 0.85 18.99 19.10
N GLY A 315 1.96 18.40 19.55
CA GLY A 315 3.28 18.59 18.93
C GLY A 315 3.95 19.92 19.27
N GLY A 316 3.67 20.47 20.45
CA GLY A 316 4.34 21.67 20.95
C GLY A 316 5.86 21.50 20.90
N LYS A 317 6.55 22.43 20.22
CA LYS A 317 8.01 22.49 20.14
C LYS A 317 8.59 22.57 21.56
N THR A 318 9.05 21.47 22.12
CA THR A 318 10.11 21.55 23.11
C THR A 318 11.39 21.99 22.41
N PRO A 319 12.20 22.87 23.02
CA PRO A 319 13.46 23.31 22.44
C PRO A 319 14.27 22.09 22.04
N GLU A 320 14.73 22.07 20.78
CA GLU A 320 15.65 21.08 20.25
C GLU A 320 16.93 21.15 21.08
N THR A 321 17.00 20.38 22.16
CA THR A 321 18.29 20.05 22.76
C THR A 321 18.92 18.97 21.92
N GLU A 322 20.16 19.23 21.50
CA GLU A 322 20.96 18.25 20.78
C GLU A 322 21.02 16.94 21.57
N PRO A 323 20.89 15.78 20.90
CA PRO A 323 20.98 14.49 21.56
C PRO A 323 22.39 14.35 22.18
N VAL A 324 22.43 14.04 23.48
CA VAL A 324 23.66 13.81 24.23
C VAL A 324 23.75 12.33 24.59
N GLN A 325 24.95 11.84 24.84
CA GLN A 325 25.15 10.51 25.41
C GLN A 325 24.52 10.43 26.80
N VAL A 326 23.51 9.56 26.96
CA VAL A 326 22.76 9.39 28.20
C VAL A 326 22.74 7.94 28.66
N SER A 327 22.85 7.75 29.97
CA SER A 327 22.72 6.44 30.62
C SER A 327 21.26 6.19 30.98
N LEU A 328 20.63 5.20 30.34
CA LEU A 328 19.26 4.79 30.64
C LEU A 328 19.08 4.36 32.10
N SER A 329 20.05 3.64 32.67
CA SER A 329 20.00 3.18 34.06
C SER A 329 19.89 4.34 35.04
N ALA A 330 20.63 5.43 34.79
CA ALA A 330 20.57 6.64 35.61
C ALA A 330 19.22 7.36 35.49
N ILE A 331 18.70 7.47 34.26
CA ILE A 331 17.40 8.12 33.99
C ILE A 331 16.25 7.34 34.65
N ILE A 332 16.22 6.02 34.48
CA ILE A 332 15.20 5.14 35.05
C ILE A 332 15.20 5.24 36.57
N LYS A 333 16.39 5.25 37.19
CA LYS A 333 16.52 5.43 38.62
C LYS A 333 15.97 6.78 39.09
N SER A 334 16.37 7.87 38.44
CA SER A 334 15.89 9.22 38.75
C SER A 334 14.37 9.37 38.60
N ALA A 335 13.81 8.86 37.50
CA ALA A 335 12.38 8.85 37.25
C ALA A 335 11.60 8.04 38.30
N TRP A 336 12.15 6.89 38.75
CA TRP A 336 11.54 6.10 39.82
C TRP A 336 11.58 6.85 41.16
N GLU A 337 12.70 7.47 41.52
CA GLU A 337 12.84 8.25 42.76
C GLU A 337 11.80 9.38 42.82
N MET A 338 11.50 10.03 41.68
CA MET A 338 10.44 11.03 41.57
C MET A 338 9.02 10.43 41.70
N ALA A 339 8.77 9.26 41.11
CA ALA A 339 7.47 8.59 41.18
C ALA A 339 7.19 8.00 42.58
N ALA A 340 8.21 7.47 43.24
CA ALA A 340 8.13 6.75 44.51
C ALA A 340 7.65 7.62 45.68
N TYR A 341 7.80 8.95 45.60
CA TYR A 341 7.27 9.88 46.62
C TYR A 341 5.75 9.76 46.81
N ARG A 342 5.02 9.24 45.82
CA ARG A 342 3.56 9.03 45.88
C ARG A 342 3.13 7.65 46.40
N SER A 343 4.05 6.73 46.65
CA SER A 343 3.72 5.32 46.92
C SER A 343 4.42 4.79 48.17
N SER A 344 3.65 4.30 49.13
CA SER A 344 4.16 3.62 50.34
C SER A 344 4.23 2.11 50.19
N ASN A 345 3.51 1.53 49.22
CA ASN A 345 3.19 0.08 49.16
C ASN A 345 3.63 -0.60 47.85
N HIS A 346 4.47 0.03 47.03
CA HIS A 346 4.94 -0.55 45.78
C HIS A 346 6.42 -0.91 45.84
N GLN A 347 6.76 -2.08 45.33
CA GLN A 347 8.14 -2.54 45.19
C GLN A 347 8.63 -2.27 43.76
N PHE A 348 9.85 -1.77 43.64
CA PHE A 348 10.51 -1.61 42.34
C PHE A 348 11.74 -2.49 42.25
N ILE A 349 11.78 -3.32 41.22
CA ILE A 349 12.88 -4.24 40.96
C ILE A 349 13.53 -3.84 39.64
N ASN A 350 14.80 -3.47 39.71
CA ASN A 350 15.59 -3.03 38.56
C ASN A 350 16.65 -4.09 38.20
N HIS A 351 16.43 -4.78 37.08
CA HIS A 351 17.34 -5.79 36.54
C HIS A 351 18.35 -5.23 35.54
N ILE A 352 18.41 -3.90 35.38
CA ILE A 352 19.34 -3.26 34.45
C ILE A 352 20.74 -3.23 35.06
N THR A 353 21.60 -4.16 34.62
CA THR A 353 22.99 -4.29 35.10
C THR A 353 24.00 -3.53 34.23
N SER A 354 23.92 -3.62 32.90
CA SER A 354 24.79 -2.85 32.00
C SER A 354 24.18 -2.72 30.60
N ILE A 355 23.78 -1.51 30.23
CA ILE A 355 23.27 -1.17 28.89
C ILE A 355 24.15 -0.04 28.35
N PRO A 356 24.60 -0.10 27.08
CA PRO A 356 25.39 0.98 26.49
C PRO A 356 24.63 2.32 26.52
N ALA A 357 25.38 3.42 26.65
CA ALA A 357 24.82 4.75 26.58
C ALA A 357 24.17 4.98 25.21
N ILE A 358 23.03 5.67 25.20
CA ILE A 358 22.29 5.99 23.98
C ILE A 358 22.38 7.48 23.70
N GLU A 359 22.28 7.87 22.42
CA GLU A 359 22.13 9.27 22.04
C GLU A 359 20.67 9.68 22.27
N GLY A 360 20.44 10.65 23.15
CA GLY A 360 19.08 11.05 23.49
C GLY A 360 19.00 12.33 24.32
N ASN A 361 17.77 12.82 24.48
CA ASN A 361 17.48 13.97 25.31
C ASN A 361 17.14 13.47 26.72
N HIS A 362 18.01 13.75 27.69
CA HIS A 362 17.88 13.33 29.07
C HIS A 362 16.50 13.67 29.66
N ILE A 363 16.08 14.93 29.53
CA ILE A 363 14.83 15.45 30.10
C ILE A 363 13.63 14.70 29.50
N LYS A 364 13.65 14.43 28.19
CA LYS A 364 12.55 13.75 27.51
C LYS A 364 12.43 12.27 27.84
N LEU A 365 13.57 11.60 28.01
CA LEU A 365 13.59 10.21 28.44
C LEU A 365 13.15 10.08 29.90
N GLU A 366 13.56 11.00 30.76
CA GLU A 366 13.12 11.06 32.15
C GLU A 366 11.61 11.31 32.26
N GLU A 367 11.06 12.24 31.46
CA GLU A 367 9.63 12.48 31.33
C GLU A 367 8.86 11.22 30.87
N LEU A 368 9.41 10.49 29.88
CA LEU A 368 8.82 9.23 29.39
C LEU A 368 8.74 8.17 30.50
N PHE A 369 9.84 7.91 31.21
CA PHE A 369 9.85 6.89 32.26
C PHE A 369 8.98 7.29 33.45
N LEU A 370 9.00 8.58 33.83
CA LEU A 370 8.13 9.11 34.89
C LEU A 370 6.65 8.87 34.56
N ASN A 371 6.23 9.16 33.32
CA ASN A 371 4.86 8.93 32.87
C ASN A 371 4.48 7.44 32.88
N LEU A 372 5.39 6.55 32.48
CA LEU A 372 5.14 5.11 32.56
C LEU A 372 4.97 4.64 34.01
N PHE A 373 5.83 5.11 34.93
CA PHE A 373 5.75 4.75 36.34
C PHE A 373 4.49 5.28 37.01
N LEU A 374 4.13 6.54 36.78
CA LEU A 374 2.89 7.11 37.32
C LEU A 374 1.66 6.37 36.80
N ASN A 375 1.61 6.03 35.51
CA ASN A 375 0.52 5.23 34.94
C ASN A 375 0.44 3.83 35.56
N ALA A 376 1.59 3.19 35.83
CA ALA A 376 1.65 1.89 36.47
C ALA A 376 1.19 1.95 37.94
N LEU A 377 1.59 2.98 38.69
CA LEU A 377 1.14 3.22 40.07
C LEU A 377 -0.37 3.49 40.13
N ASP A 378 -0.90 4.32 39.23
CA ASP A 378 -2.34 4.59 39.14
C ASP A 378 -3.15 3.34 38.80
N ALA A 379 -2.57 2.41 38.03
CA ALA A 379 -3.17 1.13 37.71
C ALA A 379 -3.12 0.11 38.88
N MET A 380 -2.27 0.33 39.88
CA MET A 380 -2.08 -0.55 41.04
C MET A 380 -2.34 0.20 42.37
N PRO A 381 -3.55 0.73 42.62
CA PRO A 381 -3.79 1.60 43.77
C PRO A 381 -3.61 0.93 45.14
N GLU A 382 -3.72 -0.40 45.24
CA GLU A 382 -3.55 -1.15 46.49
C GLU A 382 -2.10 -1.62 46.77
N GLY A 383 -1.17 -1.31 45.86
CA GLY A 383 0.21 -1.80 45.91
C GLY A 383 0.51 -2.83 44.82
N GLY A 384 1.78 -3.17 44.63
CA GLY A 384 2.23 -4.08 43.58
C GLY A 384 3.74 -4.03 43.34
N THR A 385 4.22 -4.86 42.43
CA THR A 385 5.64 -4.92 42.07
C THR A 385 5.80 -4.43 40.63
N LEU A 386 6.66 -3.43 40.44
CA LEU A 386 7.05 -2.92 39.14
C LEU A 386 8.46 -3.43 38.83
N GLU A 387 8.61 -4.14 37.72
CA GLU A 387 9.88 -4.74 37.31
C GLU A 387 10.34 -4.15 35.98
N ILE A 388 11.65 -3.86 35.87
CA ILE A 388 12.26 -3.38 34.62
C ILE A 388 13.55 -4.13 34.32
N SER A 389 13.71 -4.55 33.07
CA SER A 389 14.89 -5.25 32.54
C SER A 389 15.34 -4.63 31.22
N GLY A 390 16.64 -4.68 30.92
CA GLY A 390 17.16 -4.20 29.64
C GLY A 390 18.51 -4.81 29.29
N HIS A 391 18.72 -5.09 27.99
CA HIS A 391 19.85 -5.85 27.46
C HIS A 391 20.46 -5.14 26.25
N GLY A 392 21.77 -5.29 26.06
CA GLY A 392 22.51 -4.69 24.93
C GLY A 392 22.58 -5.58 23.68
N GLU A 393 22.31 -6.88 23.81
CA GLU A 393 22.47 -7.87 22.71
C GLU A 393 21.20 -8.72 22.51
N ALA A 394 20.89 -9.05 21.25
CA ALA A 394 19.64 -9.70 20.87
C ALA A 394 19.54 -11.18 21.31
N ASP A 395 20.66 -11.90 21.36
CA ASP A 395 20.68 -13.33 21.70
C ASP A 395 20.36 -13.57 23.19
N GLU A 396 20.67 -12.61 24.07
CA GLU A 396 20.29 -12.64 25.49
C GLU A 396 18.78 -12.41 25.66
N ALA A 397 18.22 -11.43 24.94
CA ALA A 397 16.78 -11.16 24.94
C ALA A 397 15.96 -12.37 24.41
N LEU A 398 16.48 -13.09 23.41
CA LEU A 398 15.87 -14.33 22.90
C LEU A 398 15.94 -15.49 23.89
N ASN A 399 16.92 -15.54 24.79
CA ASN A 399 16.98 -16.56 25.84
C ASN A 399 16.02 -16.27 27.00
N GLN A 400 15.80 -14.99 27.35
CA GLN A 400 14.84 -14.61 28.38
C GLN A 400 13.39 -14.83 27.94
N LEU A 401 13.09 -14.68 26.65
CA LEU A 401 11.81 -15.10 26.05
C LEU A 401 11.43 -16.57 26.27
N LYS A 402 12.40 -17.43 26.65
CA LYS A 402 12.13 -18.84 27.01
C LYS A 402 11.76 -19.02 28.49
N GLN A 403 12.10 -18.05 29.34
CA GLN A 403 11.92 -18.14 30.79
C GLN A 403 10.72 -17.30 31.26
N GLU A 404 10.40 -16.21 30.55
CA GLU A 404 9.36 -15.25 30.91
C GLU A 404 8.46 -14.91 29.73
N SER A 405 7.19 -14.61 30.01
CA SER A 405 6.21 -14.20 29.01
C SER A 405 6.11 -12.68 28.93
N PHE A 406 6.16 -12.13 27.71
CA PHE A 406 6.00 -10.70 27.44
C PHE A 406 4.72 -10.44 26.64
N ASP A 407 4.02 -9.35 26.93
CA ASP A 407 2.83 -8.94 26.17
C ASP A 407 3.19 -8.28 24.83
N LEU A 408 4.34 -7.60 24.78
CA LEU A 408 4.80 -6.80 23.66
C LEU A 408 6.33 -6.78 23.58
N ILE A 409 6.85 -6.86 22.35
CA ILE A 409 8.27 -6.71 22.02
C ILE A 409 8.43 -5.54 21.06
N LEU A 410 9.38 -4.66 21.35
CA LEU A 410 9.89 -3.67 20.41
C LEU A 410 11.21 -4.19 19.83
N LEU A 411 11.23 -4.49 18.53
CA LEU A 411 12.34 -5.19 17.87
C LEU A 411 13.04 -4.30 16.84
N ASP A 412 14.34 -4.02 17.02
CA ASP A 412 15.12 -3.35 15.99
C ASP A 412 15.44 -4.29 14.81
N LEU A 413 15.36 -3.81 13.57
CA LEU A 413 15.75 -4.62 12.41
C LEU A 413 17.27 -4.75 12.28
N VAL A 414 18.01 -3.68 12.58
CA VAL A 414 19.46 -3.68 12.37
C VAL A 414 20.15 -3.82 13.72
N MET A 415 20.47 -5.07 14.08
CA MET A 415 21.22 -5.41 15.28
C MET A 415 22.46 -6.23 14.92
N PRO A 416 23.59 -6.09 15.64
CA PRO A 416 24.73 -6.98 15.51
C PRO A 416 24.34 -8.43 15.88
N GLY A 417 24.83 -9.41 15.14
CA GLY A 417 24.49 -10.82 15.35
C GLY A 417 23.24 -11.24 14.57
N THR A 418 22.17 -11.59 15.28
CA THR A 418 20.90 -12.02 14.67
C THR A 418 20.09 -10.79 14.19
N ASP A 419 20.00 -10.58 12.87
CA ASP A 419 19.15 -9.54 12.26
C ASP A 419 17.69 -9.71 12.72
N GLY A 420 17.01 -8.60 13.03
CA GLY A 420 15.61 -8.58 13.48
C GLY A 420 14.67 -9.33 12.52
N MET A 421 14.96 -9.33 11.21
CA MET A 421 14.22 -10.13 10.22
C MET A 421 14.33 -11.65 10.45
N THR A 422 15.48 -12.11 10.93
CA THR A 422 15.69 -13.52 11.33
C THR A 422 15.12 -13.82 12.71
N ALA A 423 15.00 -12.80 13.57
CA ALA A 423 14.46 -12.95 14.93
C ALA A 423 12.93 -13.08 14.94
N ILE A 424 12.19 -12.36 14.07
CA ILE A 424 10.70 -12.39 14.06
C ILE A 424 10.14 -13.83 14.00
N PRO A 425 10.57 -14.71 13.07
CA PRO A 425 10.03 -16.08 13.01
C PRO A 425 10.40 -16.92 14.24
N LEU A 426 11.57 -16.68 14.83
CA LEU A 426 12.02 -17.39 16.03
C LEU A 426 11.19 -16.98 17.25
N ILE A 427 10.98 -15.69 17.44
CA ILE A 427 10.12 -15.12 18.49
C ILE A 427 8.69 -15.63 18.32
N ARG A 428 8.13 -15.55 17.11
CA ARG A 428 6.75 -15.98 16.85
C ARG A 428 6.53 -17.48 17.10
N ARG A 429 7.55 -18.31 16.87
CA ARG A 429 7.49 -19.75 17.17
C ARG A 429 7.53 -20.04 18.67
N GLN A 430 8.28 -19.24 19.44
CA GLN A 430 8.47 -19.44 20.89
C GLN A 430 7.37 -18.77 21.72
N ALA A 431 6.92 -17.60 21.31
CA ALA A 431 5.92 -16.78 21.97
C ALA A 431 4.82 -16.35 20.97
N PRO A 432 3.89 -17.26 20.61
CA PRO A 432 2.90 -16.99 19.55
C PRO A 432 1.96 -15.82 19.87
N ARG A 433 1.71 -15.57 21.17
CA ARG A 433 0.76 -14.58 21.67
C ARG A 433 1.36 -13.19 21.91
N THR A 434 2.68 -13.09 22.00
CA THR A 434 3.38 -11.82 22.24
C THR A 434 3.28 -10.94 21.00
N ARG A 435 2.96 -9.66 21.19
CA ARG A 435 2.90 -8.70 20.09
C ARG A 435 4.30 -8.25 19.70
N ILE A 436 4.59 -8.11 18.41
CA ILE A 436 5.91 -7.71 17.91
C ILE A 436 5.78 -6.43 17.09
N ILE A 437 6.33 -5.32 17.58
CA ILE A 437 6.44 -4.06 16.84
C ILE A 437 7.89 -3.90 16.39
N VAL A 438 8.08 -3.69 15.09
CA VAL A 438 9.40 -3.59 14.49
C VAL A 438 9.85 -2.12 14.38
N MET A 439 11.08 -1.80 14.76
CA MET A 439 11.70 -0.47 14.65
C MET A 439 12.74 -0.47 13.52
N THR A 440 12.61 0.42 12.53
CA THR A 440 13.48 0.43 11.34
C THR A 440 14.04 1.82 11.01
N ALA A 441 15.35 1.93 10.75
CA ALA A 441 16.02 3.18 10.40
C ALA A 441 15.87 3.60 8.92
N TYR A 442 15.48 2.68 8.04
CA TYR A 442 15.25 2.94 6.62
C TYR A 442 13.95 2.25 6.22
N ALA A 443 12.84 2.99 6.29
CA ALA A 443 11.56 2.51 5.81
C ALA A 443 11.53 2.52 4.28
N SER A 444 12.12 1.49 3.66
CA SER A 444 11.57 1.04 2.40
C SER A 444 10.24 0.35 2.72
N VAL A 445 9.17 0.65 1.98
CA VAL A 445 7.89 -0.06 2.10
C VAL A 445 8.10 -1.58 2.06
N GLN A 446 9.10 -2.03 1.29
CA GLN A 446 9.49 -3.43 1.20
C GLN A 446 9.95 -4.06 2.52
N ASN A 447 10.82 -3.38 3.29
CA ASN A 447 11.34 -3.95 4.54
C ASN A 447 10.24 -4.02 5.62
N ALA A 448 9.38 -3.00 5.69
CA ALA A 448 8.23 -2.99 6.60
C ALA A 448 7.22 -4.10 6.24
N VAL A 449 6.90 -4.24 4.95
CA VAL A 449 6.01 -5.31 4.47
C VAL A 449 6.60 -6.69 4.73
N GLN A 450 7.90 -6.88 4.51
CA GLN A 450 8.54 -8.16 4.75
C GLN A 450 8.53 -8.54 6.24
N ALA A 451 8.72 -7.57 7.14
CA ALA A 451 8.66 -7.79 8.58
C ALA A 451 7.24 -8.23 9.03
N LEU A 452 6.20 -7.58 8.50
CA LEU A 452 4.80 -7.96 8.75
C LEU A 452 4.49 -9.36 8.20
N GLN A 453 4.96 -9.69 6.99
CA GLN A 453 4.80 -11.02 6.39
C GLN A 453 5.47 -12.14 7.20
N GLN A 454 6.57 -11.83 7.89
CA GLN A 454 7.28 -12.78 8.75
C GLN A 454 6.65 -12.93 10.13
N GLY A 455 5.61 -12.14 10.44
CA GLY A 455 4.83 -12.27 11.66
C GLY A 455 5.00 -11.13 12.65
N ALA A 456 5.51 -9.95 12.26
CA ALA A 456 5.37 -8.75 13.08
C ALA A 456 3.92 -8.23 13.07
N ASP A 457 3.47 -7.65 14.18
CA ASP A 457 2.12 -7.08 14.32
C ASP A 457 2.05 -5.63 13.81
N ASP A 458 3.16 -4.90 13.91
CA ASP A 458 3.24 -3.49 13.51
C ASP A 458 4.69 -3.07 13.25
N TYR A 459 4.89 -1.85 12.75
CA TYR A 459 6.22 -1.26 12.60
C TYR A 459 6.25 0.24 12.89
N ILE A 460 7.45 0.74 13.22
CA ILE A 460 7.74 2.13 13.54
C ILE A 460 9.04 2.51 12.83
N VAL A 461 9.02 3.68 12.19
CA VAL A 461 10.17 4.20 11.46
C VAL A 461 11.00 5.10 12.36
N LYS A 462 12.30 4.80 12.51
CA LYS A 462 13.31 5.67 13.12
C LYS A 462 13.77 6.73 12.09
N PRO A 463 13.88 8.01 12.47
CA PRO A 463 13.51 8.57 13.77
C PRO A 463 11.98 8.67 13.93
N PHE A 464 11.46 8.21 15.07
CA PHE A 464 10.04 8.28 15.39
C PHE A 464 9.75 9.35 16.43
N LYS A 465 8.54 9.92 16.37
CA LYS A 465 8.00 10.72 17.47
C LYS A 465 7.52 9.77 18.57
N ILE A 466 7.83 10.08 19.82
CA ILE A 466 7.41 9.28 20.99
C ILE A 466 5.89 9.08 21.03
N ASP A 467 5.11 10.08 20.62
CA ASP A 467 3.64 9.98 20.56
C ASP A 467 3.18 8.90 19.59
N GLY A 468 3.85 8.79 18.44
CA GLY A 468 3.60 7.74 17.45
C GLY A 468 3.92 6.35 17.99
N LEU A 469 5.06 6.21 18.66
CA LEU A 469 5.43 4.97 19.35
C LEU A 469 4.38 4.59 20.40
N MET A 470 3.94 5.55 21.20
CA MET A 470 2.99 5.29 22.28
C MET A 470 1.61 4.88 21.78
N LEU A 471 1.14 5.48 20.69
CA LEU A 471 -0.08 5.06 20.03
C LEU A 471 0.02 3.60 19.53
N THR A 472 1.11 3.27 18.83
CA THR A 472 1.33 1.90 18.30
C THR A 472 1.41 0.87 19.43
N VAL A 473 2.11 1.18 20.52
CA VAL A 473 2.22 0.34 21.71
C VAL A 473 0.85 0.11 22.35
N ARG A 474 0.09 1.19 22.63
CA ARG A 474 -1.24 1.09 23.26
C ARG A 474 -2.21 0.26 22.41
N LEU A 475 -2.23 0.49 21.10
CA LEU A 475 -3.08 -0.26 20.17
C LEU A 475 -2.76 -1.75 20.20
N ASN A 476 -1.47 -2.12 20.17
CA ASN A 476 -1.08 -3.52 20.15
C ASN A 476 -1.28 -4.22 21.50
N LEU A 477 -1.05 -3.55 22.63
CA LEU A 477 -1.38 -4.09 23.95
C LEU A 477 -2.90 -4.29 24.13
N GLN A 478 -3.72 -3.37 23.63
CA GLN A 478 -5.18 -3.58 23.61
C GLN A 478 -5.57 -4.78 22.75
N LYS A 479 -4.99 -4.93 21.56
CA LYS A 479 -5.20 -6.11 20.71
C LYS A 479 -4.74 -7.40 21.40
N ALA A 480 -3.65 -7.36 22.19
CA ALA A 480 -3.18 -8.51 22.96
C ALA A 480 -4.22 -8.96 24.01
N ARG A 481 -4.74 -8.00 24.81
CA ARG A 481 -5.79 -8.26 25.81
C ARG A 481 -7.08 -8.82 25.21
N PHE A 482 -7.46 -8.37 24.01
CA PHE A 482 -8.64 -8.92 23.31
C PHE A 482 -8.45 -10.35 22.80
N CYS A 483 -7.22 -10.76 22.49
CA CYS A 483 -6.91 -12.12 22.06
C CYS A 483 -6.92 -13.15 23.21
N GLU A 484 -6.98 -12.72 24.47
CA GLU A 484 -7.13 -13.63 25.61
C GLU A 484 -8.55 -14.24 25.71
N GLU A 485 -9.56 -13.63 25.07
CA GLU A 485 -10.96 -14.06 25.22
C GLU A 485 -11.55 -14.79 23.99
N THR A 486 -10.86 -14.89 22.86
CA THR A 486 -11.42 -15.52 21.65
C THR A 486 -10.34 -16.28 20.87
N GLU A 487 -10.57 -17.58 20.61
CA GLU A 487 -9.64 -18.44 19.87
C GLU A 487 -9.27 -17.84 18.50
N ALA A 488 -7.98 -17.94 18.14
CA ALA A 488 -7.37 -17.38 16.93
C ALA A 488 -8.04 -17.80 15.61
N ALA A 489 -8.82 -18.89 15.60
CA ALA A 489 -9.56 -19.36 14.42
C ALA A 489 -10.80 -18.49 14.08
N ASP A 490 -11.29 -17.67 15.01
CA ASP A 490 -12.41 -16.75 14.78
C ASP A 490 -11.97 -15.35 14.33
N LEU A 491 -10.71 -14.96 14.55
CA LEU A 491 -10.23 -13.62 14.19
C LEU A 491 -10.27 -13.35 12.68
N ASP A 492 -9.85 -14.32 11.87
CA ASP A 492 -9.90 -14.21 10.40
C ASP A 492 -11.34 -14.15 9.87
N LYS A 493 -12.28 -14.85 10.52
CA LYS A 493 -13.72 -14.77 10.20
C LYS A 493 -14.29 -13.41 10.61
N ILE A 494 -13.87 -12.89 11.76
CA ILE A 494 -14.30 -11.61 12.31
C ILE A 494 -13.79 -10.46 11.42
N PHE A 495 -12.49 -10.46 11.07
CA PHE A 495 -11.91 -9.46 10.18
C PHE A 495 -12.52 -9.52 8.78
N ASN A 496 -12.69 -10.71 8.18
CA ASN A 496 -13.35 -10.84 6.87
C ASN A 496 -14.82 -10.37 6.91
N GLY A 497 -15.55 -10.66 7.99
CA GLY A 497 -16.93 -10.21 8.17
C GLY A 497 -17.06 -8.70 8.40
N LEU A 498 -16.05 -8.03 8.96
CA LEU A 498 -16.06 -6.59 9.26
C LEU A 498 -15.28 -5.71 8.26
N ALA A 499 -14.51 -6.30 7.34
CA ALA A 499 -13.66 -5.59 6.39
C ALA A 499 -14.44 -4.67 5.43
N ASN A 500 -15.70 -4.99 5.16
CA ASN A 500 -16.54 -4.21 4.25
C ASN A 500 -17.36 -3.13 4.98
N GLY A 501 -17.37 -1.91 4.44
CA GLY A 501 -18.11 -0.77 5.03
C GLY A 501 -19.61 -1.00 5.17
N LEU A 502 -20.23 -1.68 4.20
CA LEU A 502 -21.65 -2.00 4.24
C LEU A 502 -21.99 -2.98 5.38
N ARG A 503 -21.09 -3.93 5.64
CA ARG A 503 -21.25 -4.89 6.74
C ARG A 503 -21.17 -4.19 8.10
N ARG A 504 -20.24 -3.24 8.26
CA ARG A 504 -20.13 -2.41 9.48
C ARG A 504 -21.38 -1.56 9.71
N GLN A 505 -21.88 -0.90 8.66
CA GLN A 505 -23.13 -0.12 8.71
C GLN A 505 -24.34 -1.00 9.06
N THR A 506 -24.43 -2.20 8.48
CA THR A 506 -25.50 -3.16 8.78
C THR A 506 -25.50 -3.56 10.26
N LEU A 507 -24.33 -3.85 10.84
CA LEU A 507 -24.21 -4.19 12.26
C LEU A 507 -24.56 -3.01 13.18
N GLN A 508 -24.17 -1.78 12.81
CA GLN A 508 -24.53 -0.58 13.57
C GLN A 508 -26.04 -0.29 13.50
N LEU A 509 -26.67 -0.49 12.34
CA LEU A 509 -28.12 -0.35 12.17
C LEU A 509 -28.90 -1.36 13.02
N LEU A 510 -28.53 -2.64 12.95
CA LEU A 510 -29.14 -3.68 13.78
C LEU A 510 -28.88 -3.47 15.27
N SER A 511 -27.74 -2.88 15.65
CA SER A 511 -27.46 -2.53 17.05
C SER A 511 -28.38 -1.42 17.57
N ARG A 512 -28.73 -0.46 16.71
CA ARG A 512 -29.63 0.65 17.06
C ARG A 512 -31.11 0.28 17.01
N GLN A 513 -31.53 -0.51 16.03
CA GLN A 513 -32.94 -0.83 15.77
C GLN A 513 -33.37 -2.23 16.23
N GLY A 514 -32.43 -3.07 16.67
CA GLY A 514 -32.68 -4.41 17.17
C GLY A 514 -32.86 -5.45 16.06
N GLN A 515 -34.09 -5.62 15.59
CA GLN A 515 -34.44 -6.60 14.56
C GLN A 515 -35.07 -5.92 13.35
N MET A 516 -34.67 -6.31 12.14
CA MET A 516 -35.16 -5.68 10.90
C MET A 516 -35.47 -6.70 9.80
N ARG A 517 -36.47 -6.41 8.96
CA ARG A 517 -36.74 -7.21 7.75
C ARG A 517 -35.74 -6.82 6.65
N PHE A 518 -35.54 -7.73 5.70
CA PHE A 518 -34.63 -7.51 4.56
C PHE A 518 -34.91 -6.20 3.81
N MET A 519 -36.17 -5.93 3.45
CA MET A 519 -36.53 -4.72 2.69
C MET A 519 -36.34 -3.43 3.49
N ASP A 520 -36.44 -3.50 4.81
CA ASP A 520 -36.23 -2.34 5.68
C ASP A 520 -34.73 -2.05 5.84
N LEU A 521 -33.89 -3.11 5.88
CA LEU A 521 -32.43 -2.98 5.84
C LEU A 521 -31.95 -2.36 4.52
N VAL A 522 -32.47 -2.82 3.38
CA VAL A 522 -32.11 -2.28 2.06
C VAL A 522 -32.43 -0.79 1.97
N ARG A 523 -33.62 -0.37 2.46
CA ARG A 523 -34.00 1.05 2.49
C ARG A 523 -33.15 1.87 3.45
N ALA A 524 -32.88 1.36 4.65
CA ALA A 524 -32.08 2.06 5.66
C ALA A 524 -30.59 2.19 5.28
N LEU A 525 -30.09 1.30 4.42
CA LEU A 525 -28.73 1.33 3.88
C LEU A 525 -28.61 2.18 2.62
N GLU A 526 -29.72 2.66 2.04
CA GLU A 526 -29.76 3.48 0.81
C GLU A 526 -29.06 2.83 -0.40
N ILE A 527 -29.20 1.51 -0.58
CA ILE A 527 -28.58 0.78 -1.69
C ILE A 527 -29.62 0.28 -2.69
N GLU A 528 -29.49 0.71 -3.95
CA GLU A 528 -30.35 0.29 -5.07
C GLU A 528 -30.15 -1.19 -5.47
N ASP A 529 -28.93 -1.71 -5.36
CA ASP A 529 -28.63 -3.11 -5.71
C ASP A 529 -28.90 -4.05 -4.53
N HIS A 530 -30.09 -4.65 -4.55
CA HIS A 530 -30.54 -5.59 -3.52
C HIS A 530 -29.71 -6.89 -3.47
N THR A 531 -29.09 -7.30 -4.58
CA THR A 531 -28.28 -8.53 -4.62
C THR A 531 -26.98 -8.37 -3.85
N LYS A 532 -26.42 -7.16 -3.89
CA LYS A 532 -25.26 -6.76 -3.09
C LYS A 532 -25.55 -6.84 -1.59
N VAL A 533 -26.68 -6.30 -1.13
CA VAL A 533 -27.06 -6.36 0.29
C VAL A 533 -27.22 -7.80 0.76
N ASN A 534 -27.85 -8.66 -0.04
CA ASN A 534 -28.03 -10.07 0.29
C ASN A 534 -26.69 -10.82 0.39
N PHE A 535 -25.73 -10.55 -0.51
CA PHE A 535 -24.38 -11.11 -0.44
C PHE A 535 -23.68 -10.75 0.88
N HIS A 536 -23.80 -9.50 1.32
CA HIS A 536 -23.17 -9.03 2.55
C HIS A 536 -23.86 -9.58 3.82
N LEU A 537 -25.19 -9.74 3.82
CA LEU A 537 -25.92 -10.39 4.90
C LEU A 537 -25.54 -11.88 5.02
N LYS A 538 -25.41 -12.59 3.90
CA LYS A 538 -24.94 -13.98 3.90
C LYS A 538 -23.56 -14.11 4.54
N ALA A 539 -22.62 -13.22 4.16
CA ALA A 539 -21.27 -13.20 4.74
C ALA A 539 -21.26 -12.87 6.24
N LEU A 540 -22.12 -11.96 6.71
CA LEU A 540 -22.26 -11.64 8.14
C LEU A 540 -22.84 -12.83 8.93
N ARG A 541 -23.76 -13.59 8.34
CA ARG A 541 -24.33 -14.79 8.95
C ARG A 541 -23.33 -15.94 9.02
N GLU A 542 -22.56 -16.16 7.95
CA GLU A 542 -21.47 -17.15 7.91
C GLU A 542 -20.34 -16.83 8.90
N ALA A 543 -20.08 -15.54 9.14
CA ALA A 543 -19.15 -15.06 10.16
C ALA A 543 -19.74 -15.07 11.59
N GLY A 544 -21.01 -15.47 11.76
CA GLY A 544 -21.65 -15.60 13.06
C GLY A 544 -22.03 -14.26 13.74
N PHE A 545 -22.08 -13.16 12.99
CA PHE A 545 -22.43 -11.84 13.54
C PHE A 545 -23.92 -11.54 13.56
N ILE A 546 -24.68 -12.10 12.62
CA ILE A 546 -26.12 -11.94 12.54
C ILE A 546 -26.79 -13.30 12.39
N ASP A 547 -28.02 -13.41 12.87
CA ASP A 547 -28.88 -14.57 12.62
C ASP A 547 -30.21 -14.12 12.01
N GLN A 548 -30.96 -15.07 11.45
CA GLN A 548 -32.29 -14.83 10.90
C GLN A 548 -33.33 -15.64 11.66
N THR A 549 -34.29 -14.94 12.26
CA THR A 549 -35.39 -15.57 12.99
C THR A 549 -36.34 -16.31 12.03
N PRO A 550 -37.19 -17.22 12.52
CA PRO A 550 -38.20 -17.92 11.72
C PRO A 550 -39.13 -16.98 10.94
N ASP A 551 -39.36 -15.76 11.47
CA ASP A 551 -40.18 -14.71 10.86
C ASP A 551 -39.41 -13.87 9.81
N LYS A 552 -38.23 -14.33 9.37
CA LYS A 552 -37.34 -13.68 8.39
C LYS A 552 -36.82 -12.31 8.84
N LEU A 553 -36.72 -12.06 10.14
CA LEU A 553 -36.08 -10.86 10.70
C LEU A 553 -34.59 -11.14 10.95
N TYR A 554 -33.73 -10.18 10.64
CA TYR A 554 -32.30 -10.25 10.95
C TYR A 554 -32.05 -9.63 12.31
N GLU A 555 -31.22 -10.28 13.12
CA GLU A 555 -30.82 -9.81 14.44
C GLU A 555 -29.33 -10.04 14.73
N LEU A 556 -28.78 -9.30 15.71
CA LEU A 556 -27.40 -9.48 16.14
C LEU A 556 -27.26 -10.69 17.08
N THR A 557 -26.27 -11.52 16.82
CA THR A 557 -25.81 -12.53 17.77
C THR A 557 -25.03 -11.86 18.93
N THR A 558 -24.64 -12.64 19.95
CA THR A 558 -23.75 -12.15 21.01
C THR A 558 -22.43 -11.59 20.45
N ASN A 559 -21.85 -12.25 19.45
CA ASN A 559 -20.64 -11.80 18.76
C ASN A 559 -20.89 -10.54 17.93
N GLY A 560 -22.04 -10.45 17.24
CA GLY A 560 -22.47 -9.25 16.52
C GLY A 560 -22.64 -8.02 17.41
N ARG A 561 -23.23 -8.20 18.61
CA ARG A 561 -23.37 -7.12 19.60
C ARG A 561 -22.02 -6.63 20.10
N ARG A 562 -21.09 -7.53 20.44
CA ARG A 562 -19.73 -7.16 20.87
C ARG A 562 -18.99 -6.40 19.77
N ALA A 563 -19.08 -6.85 18.52
CA ALA A 563 -18.48 -6.19 17.36
C ALA A 563 -19.07 -4.80 17.10
N ALA A 564 -20.40 -4.66 17.15
CA ALA A 564 -21.07 -3.37 16.95
C ALA A 564 -20.70 -2.35 18.05
N THR A 565 -20.59 -2.79 19.30
CA THR A 565 -20.14 -1.94 20.42
C THR A 565 -18.71 -1.46 20.18
N CYS A 566 -17.79 -2.35 19.81
CA CYS A 566 -16.41 -1.99 19.49
C CYS A 566 -16.33 -0.98 18.33
N LEU A 567 -17.07 -1.22 17.25
CA LEU A 567 -17.17 -0.28 16.13
C LEU A 567 -17.69 1.09 16.56
N SER A 568 -18.67 1.14 17.48
CA SER A 568 -19.20 2.41 17.99
C SER A 568 -18.21 3.17 18.85
N TYR A 569 -17.36 2.47 19.62
CA TYR A 569 -16.28 3.07 20.41
C TYR A 569 -15.15 3.59 19.51
N ILE A 570 -14.77 2.81 18.48
CA ILE A 570 -13.75 3.21 17.50
C ILE A 570 -14.24 4.44 16.72
N CYS A 571 -15.49 4.44 16.25
CA CYS A 571 -16.08 5.62 15.60
C CYS A 571 -16.16 6.83 16.55
N LYS A 572 -16.61 6.65 17.81
CA LYS A 572 -16.61 7.74 18.81
C LYS A 572 -15.22 8.27 19.15
N SER A 573 -14.17 7.45 19.02
CA SER A 573 -12.79 7.89 19.22
C SER A 573 -12.17 8.57 17.99
N LEU A 574 -12.81 8.43 16.83
CA LEU A 574 -12.39 9.01 15.54
C LEU A 574 -13.24 10.22 15.12
N ASP A 575 -14.45 10.34 15.67
CA ASP A 575 -15.34 11.49 15.49
C ASP A 575 -14.97 12.61 16.47
N ILE A 576 -14.62 13.77 15.90
CA ILE A 576 -14.75 15.09 16.54
C ILE A 576 -16.22 15.47 16.57
#